data_AF-A0A3B0TW64-F1
#
_entry.id   AF-A0A3B0TW64-F1
#
_cell.length_a   1.000
_cell.length_b   1.000
_cell.length_c   1.000
_cell.angle_alpha   90.00
_cell.angle_beta   90.00
_cell.angle_gamma   90.00
#
_symmetry.space_group_name_H-M   'P 1'
#
loop_
_entity.id
_entity.type
_entity.pdbx_description
1 polymer ?
#
loop_
_entity_poly.entity_id
_entity_poly.type
_entity_poly.pdbx_seq_one_letter_code
_entity_poly.pdbx_strand_id
1 'polypeptide(L)'
;MDRDFINSFKDKVLKDGKKHWQLIVVGVVVGIIVANVFSGGSSKGRDSHSQHSAEGSSGEKKVKYWTCAMHPQIKLPKEGQCPICSMDLIPVYEG
;
A
#
# COMPACT_ATOMS: atom_id res chain seq x y z
N MET A 1 -17.16 33.16 24.90
CA MET A 1 -17.21 32.12 23.86
C MET A 1 -17.64 30.82 24.52
N ASP A 2 -18.81 30.34 24.12
CA ASP A 2 -19.68 29.42 24.85
C ASP A 2 -19.17 27.96 24.77
N ARG A 3 -18.72 27.40 25.91
CA ARG A 3 -18.16 26.03 26.00
C ARG A 3 -19.23 24.94 25.81
N ASP A 4 -20.50 25.31 25.90
CA ASP A 4 -21.64 24.38 25.86
C ASP A 4 -21.98 23.89 24.44
N PHE A 5 -21.69 24.71 23.40
CA PHE A 5 -21.92 24.32 22.00
C PHE A 5 -21.00 23.18 21.53
N ILE A 6 -19.77 23.13 22.04
CA ILE A 6 -18.76 22.12 21.67
C ILE A 6 -19.11 20.75 22.27
N ASN A 7 -19.59 20.73 23.52
CA ASN A 7 -19.98 19.48 24.17
C ASN A 7 -21.24 18.89 23.54
N SER A 8 -22.22 19.73 23.15
CA SER A 8 -23.43 19.26 22.46
C SER A 8 -23.17 18.61 21.10
N PHE A 9 -22.14 19.04 20.37
CA PHE A 9 -21.74 18.41 19.10
C PHE A 9 -21.08 17.05 19.30
N LYS A 10 -20.27 16.92 20.36
CA LYS A 10 -19.53 15.69 20.67
C LYS A 10 -20.46 14.56 21.14
N ASP A 11 -21.46 14.89 21.95
CA ASP A 11 -22.46 13.92 22.41
C ASP A 11 -23.38 13.45 21.28
N LYS A 12 -23.68 14.31 20.30
CA LYS A 12 -24.49 13.96 19.13
C LYS A 12 -23.74 13.01 18.17
N VAL A 13 -22.45 13.24 17.96
CA VAL A 13 -21.57 12.34 17.19
C VAL A 13 -21.39 10.98 17.87
N LEU A 14 -21.25 10.95 19.20
CA LEU A 14 -21.00 9.70 19.93
C LEU A 14 -22.26 8.84 20.14
N LYS A 15 -23.44 9.47 20.27
CA LYS A 15 -24.68 8.75 20.57
C LYS A 15 -25.33 8.13 19.32
N ASP A 16 -25.16 8.74 18.15
CA ASP A 16 -25.55 8.13 16.86
C ASP A 16 -24.43 7.29 16.21
N GLY A 17 -23.18 7.47 16.65
CA GLY A 17 -22.02 6.74 16.15
C GLY A 17 -21.93 5.29 16.62
N LYS A 18 -22.42 4.95 17.82
CA LYS A 18 -22.31 3.59 18.37
C LYS A 18 -23.10 2.56 17.54
N LYS A 19 -24.34 2.89 17.15
CA LYS A 19 -25.20 2.00 16.34
C LYS A 19 -24.70 1.86 14.90
N HIS A 20 -24.24 2.95 14.27
CA HIS A 20 -23.69 2.91 12.91
C HIS A 20 -22.32 2.23 12.84
N TRP A 21 -21.44 2.47 13.82
CA TRP A 21 -20.17 1.76 13.96
C TRP A 21 -20.40 0.26 14.17
N GLN A 22 -21.36 -0.11 15.03
CA GLN A 22 -21.72 -1.52 15.21
C GLN A 22 -22.24 -2.16 13.92
N LEU A 23 -23.07 -1.46 13.13
CA LEU A 23 -23.54 -1.98 11.83
C LEU A 23 -22.40 -2.13 10.81
N ILE A 24 -21.45 -1.21 10.77
CA ILE A 24 -20.26 -1.29 9.89
C ILE A 24 -19.37 -2.46 10.30
N VAL A 25 -19.06 -2.61 11.59
CA VAL A 25 -18.24 -3.70 12.11
C VAL A 25 -18.91 -5.06 11.88
N VAL A 26 -20.21 -5.17 12.16
CA VAL A 26 -20.98 -6.40 11.90
C VAL A 26 -20.98 -6.72 10.40
N GLY A 27 -21.19 -5.73 9.52
CA GLY A 27 -21.13 -5.93 8.07
C GLY A 27 -19.76 -6.42 7.57
N VAL A 28 -18.67 -5.85 8.09
CA VAL A 28 -17.29 -6.26 7.75
C VAL A 28 -17.02 -7.69 8.25
N VAL A 29 -17.39 -8.01 9.49
CA VAL A 29 -17.18 -9.35 10.06
C VAL A 29 -18.00 -10.41 9.30
N VAL A 30 -19.26 -10.12 8.98
CA VAL A 30 -20.11 -11.02 8.16
C VAL A 30 -19.51 -11.21 6.77
N GLY A 31 -19.03 -10.13 6.13
CA GLY A 31 -18.35 -10.22 4.84
C GLY A 31 -17.09 -11.10 4.87
N ILE A 32 -16.27 -11.01 5.92
CA ILE A 32 -15.06 -11.83 6.10
C ILE A 32 -15.42 -13.30 6.36
N ILE A 33 -16.45 -13.59 7.14
CA ILE A 33 -16.90 -14.96 7.42
C ILE A 33 -17.47 -15.60 6.14
N VAL A 34 -18.33 -14.88 5.41
CA VAL A 34 -18.85 -15.34 4.11
C VAL A 34 -17.70 -15.53 3.14
N ALA A 35 -16.74 -14.61 3.06
CA ALA A 35 -15.56 -14.79 2.23
C ALA A 35 -14.76 -16.04 2.62
N ASN A 36 -14.50 -16.32 3.90
CA ASN A 36 -13.78 -17.53 4.29
C ASN A 36 -14.56 -18.83 4.00
N VAL A 37 -15.88 -18.81 4.15
CA VAL A 37 -16.73 -19.98 3.89
C VAL A 37 -16.95 -20.21 2.38
N PHE A 38 -17.04 -19.15 1.59
CA PHE A 38 -17.24 -19.21 0.13
C PHE A 38 -15.94 -19.16 -0.68
N SER A 39 -14.80 -18.83 -0.07
CA SER A 39 -13.46 -18.86 -0.68
C SER A 39 -12.87 -20.27 -0.69
N GLY A 40 -13.72 -21.26 -0.99
CA GLY A 40 -13.33 -22.54 -1.58
C GLY A 40 -13.21 -22.48 -3.11
N GLY A 41 -13.35 -21.30 -3.74
CA GLY A 41 -13.03 -21.12 -5.15
C GLY A 41 -13.57 -19.83 -5.77
N SER A 42 -12.69 -18.88 -6.06
CA SER A 42 -12.77 -18.03 -7.26
C SER A 42 -11.61 -17.04 -7.32
N SER A 43 -10.62 -17.41 -8.14
CA SER A 43 -9.68 -16.53 -8.82
C SER A 43 -10.43 -15.36 -9.47
N LYS A 44 -10.38 -14.18 -8.83
CA LYS A 44 -10.84 -12.94 -9.44
C LYS A 44 -9.68 -12.31 -10.18
N GLY A 45 -9.48 -12.79 -11.40
CA GLY A 45 -8.67 -12.10 -12.41
C GLY A 45 -9.18 -10.67 -12.57
N ARG A 46 -8.24 -9.72 -12.46
CA ARG A 46 -8.37 -8.34 -12.92
C ARG A 46 -7.08 -7.99 -13.66
N ASP A 47 -7.17 -8.23 -14.95
CA ASP A 47 -6.46 -7.72 -16.11
C ASP A 47 -5.76 -6.35 -15.92
N SER A 48 -4.46 -6.37 -16.25
CA SER A 48 -3.67 -5.39 -17.03
C SER A 48 -3.40 -3.99 -16.47
N HIS A 49 -2.14 -3.71 -16.10
CA HIS A 49 -1.15 -3.09 -16.99
C HIS A 49 0.26 -3.06 -16.35
N SER A 50 1.27 -3.32 -17.19
CA SER A 50 2.71 -3.04 -17.03
C SER A 50 3.56 -4.07 -16.26
N GLN A 51 3.95 -5.08 -17.04
CA GLN A 51 5.30 -5.66 -17.15
C GLN A 51 6.37 -5.00 -16.27
N HIS A 52 6.93 -5.77 -15.35
CA HIS A 52 8.35 -6.16 -15.32
C HIS A 52 8.51 -7.23 -14.25
N SER A 53 8.50 -8.50 -14.69
CA SER A 53 8.92 -9.63 -13.87
C SER A 53 10.39 -9.46 -13.52
N ALA A 54 10.67 -9.30 -12.23
CA ALA A 54 11.88 -9.77 -11.60
C ALA A 54 11.48 -10.73 -10.48
N GLU A 55 10.92 -11.88 -10.85
CA GLU A 55 10.94 -13.07 -10.01
C GLU A 55 12.37 -13.60 -9.99
N GLY A 56 13.14 -13.05 -9.05
CA GLY A 56 14.43 -13.56 -8.60
C GLY A 56 14.30 -13.96 -7.14
N SER A 57 14.13 -15.26 -6.94
CA SER A 57 14.09 -15.99 -5.67
C SER A 57 15.07 -15.50 -4.60
N SER A 58 14.54 -15.39 -3.37
CA SER A 58 15.17 -15.82 -2.11
C SER A 58 16.66 -15.47 -1.92
N GLY A 59 16.88 -14.29 -1.37
CA GLY A 59 18.08 -13.89 -0.67
C GLY A 59 17.88 -12.46 -0.22
N GLU A 60 18.00 -12.20 1.08
CA GLU A 60 17.97 -10.90 1.74
C GLU A 60 19.09 -9.96 1.26
N LYS A 61 19.17 -9.69 -0.04
CA LYS A 61 20.17 -8.81 -0.63
C LYS A 61 19.72 -7.37 -0.44
N LYS A 62 20.34 -6.67 0.50
CA LYS A 62 20.08 -5.24 0.71
C LYS A 62 20.60 -4.44 -0.48
N VAL A 63 19.76 -3.57 -1.04
CA VAL A 63 20.18 -2.64 -2.09
C VAL A 63 21.13 -1.61 -1.46
N LYS A 64 22.36 -1.51 -1.99
CA LYS A 64 23.39 -0.55 -1.56
C LYS A 64 23.17 0.83 -2.14
N TYR A 65 22.96 0.89 -3.46
CA TYR A 65 22.75 2.12 -4.21
C TYR A 65 22.16 1.80 -5.59
N TRP A 66 21.59 2.81 -6.22
CA TRP A 66 21.01 2.76 -7.55
C TRP A 66 21.98 3.41 -8.54
N THR A 67 22.20 2.80 -9.70
CA THR A 67 23.14 3.30 -10.72
C THR A 67 22.54 3.28 -12.12
N CYS A 68 22.93 4.23 -12.96
CA CYS A 68 22.57 4.23 -14.39
C CYS A 68 23.59 3.38 -15.18
N ALA A 69 23.11 2.47 -16.03
CA ALA A 69 23.97 1.60 -16.85
C ALA A 69 24.84 2.39 -17.86
N MET A 70 24.35 3.53 -18.36
CA MET A 70 25.12 4.40 -19.26
C MET A 70 26.02 5.39 -18.52
N HIS A 71 25.69 5.74 -17.28
CA HIS A 71 26.38 6.77 -16.49
C HIS A 71 26.73 6.23 -15.08
N PRO A 72 27.77 5.38 -14.96
CA PRO A 72 28.12 4.70 -13.71
C PRO A 72 28.62 5.65 -12.59
N GLN A 73 28.86 6.92 -12.92
CA GLN A 73 29.19 7.95 -11.95
C GLN A 73 27.97 8.39 -11.13
N ILE A 74 26.76 8.14 -11.62
CA ILE A 74 25.52 8.53 -10.97
C ILE A 74 25.09 7.42 -10.01
N LYS A 75 25.27 7.67 -8.72
CA LYS A 75 24.86 6.77 -7.63
C LYS A 75 23.82 7.46 -6.78
N LEU A 76 22.59 6.93 -6.77
CA LEU A 76 21.51 7.46 -5.96
C LEU A 76 21.16 6.49 -4.82
N PRO A 77 20.71 7.02 -3.67
CA PRO A 77 20.26 6.18 -2.57
C PRO A 77 18.86 5.57 -2.81
N LYS A 78 18.14 6.07 -3.82
CA LYS A 78 16.74 5.70 -4.10
C LYS A 78 16.54 5.37 -5.58
N GLU A 79 15.47 4.62 -5.84
CA GLU A 79 14.95 4.41 -7.18
C GLU A 79 14.50 5.71 -7.84
N GLY A 80 14.54 5.75 -9.16
CA GLY A 80 14.15 6.90 -9.95
C GLY A 80 14.81 6.91 -11.32
N GLN A 81 14.79 8.09 -11.94
CA GLN A 81 15.34 8.31 -13.28
C GLN A 81 16.68 9.05 -13.23
N CYS A 82 17.55 8.71 -14.18
CA CYS A 82 18.85 9.34 -14.35
C CYS A 82 18.66 10.80 -14.83
N PRO A 83 19.27 11.80 -14.16
CA PRO A 83 19.11 13.21 -14.54
C PRO A 83 19.77 13.58 -15.88
N ILE A 84 20.60 12.71 -16.45
CA ILE A 84 21.29 12.95 -17.73
C ILE A 84 20.52 12.35 -18.91
N CYS A 85 20.08 11.09 -18.79
CA CYS A 85 19.47 10.35 -19.90
C CYS A 85 18.00 9.96 -19.67
N SER A 86 17.43 10.31 -18.52
CA SER A 86 16.03 10.04 -18.16
C SER A 86 15.63 8.56 -18.20
N MET A 87 16.60 7.64 -18.15
CA MET A 87 16.37 6.21 -18.02
C MET A 87 16.29 5.78 -16.55
N ASP A 88 15.62 4.66 -16.30
CA ASP A 88 15.49 4.09 -14.96
C ASP A 88 16.84 3.62 -14.39
N LEU A 89 17.02 3.83 -13.09
CA LEU A 89 18.19 3.34 -12.38
C LEU A 89 18.04 1.86 -12.04
N ILE A 90 19.18 1.16 -11.97
CA ILE A 90 19.27 -0.25 -11.65
C ILE A 90 19.80 -0.41 -10.21
N PRO A 91 19.21 -1.28 -9.38
CA PRO A 91 19.66 -1.50 -8.01
C PRO A 91 20.97 -2.31 -8.00
N VAL A 92 21.94 -1.84 -7.23
CA VAL A 92 23.18 -2.56 -6.90
C VAL A 92 23.06 -3.09 -5.49
N TYR A 93 23.21 -4.39 -5.32
CA TYR A 93 23.07 -5.08 -4.04
C TYR A 93 24.39 -5.12 -3.26
N GLU A 94 24.33 -5.12 -1.93
CA GLU A 94 25.42 -5.54 -1.07
C GLU A 94 25.51 -7.08 -1.14
N GLY A 95 26.63 -7.58 -1.65
CA GLY A 95 26.94 -9.01 -1.71
C GLY A 95 27.71 -9.49 -0.50
#